data_AF-A0A844FYC3-F1
#
_entry.id   AF-A0A844FYC3-F1
#
_cell.length_a   1.000
_cell.length_b   1.000
_cell.length_c   1.000
_cell.angle_alpha   90.00
_cell.angle_beta   90.00
_cell.angle_gamma   90.00
#
_symmetry.space_group_name_H-M   'P 1'
#
loop_
_entity.id
_entity.type
_entity.pdbx_description
1 polymer ?
#
loop_
_entity_poly.entity_id
_entity_poly.type
_entity_poly.pdbx_seq_one_letter_code
_entity_poly.pdbx_strand_id
1 'polypeptide(L)'
;MNSPILILANLLILMMVFLVVPVWIIVRLKQPPWTKLLLGFNYFALLIILFVQISAMGSLFHANQVAKKNCEALIRALRNEPAEKVAAVLEEYLAHDEGSYFLLAERFPEQEEPAISPEAGPETAGGEVPSDAAK
;
A
#
# COMPACT_ATOMS: atom_id res chain seq x y z
N MET A 1 -12.42 9.10 -6.91
CA MET A 1 -13.39 8.71 -5.86
C MET A 1 -14.46 7.87 -6.51
N ASN A 2 -14.59 6.58 -6.16
CA ASN A 2 -15.67 5.77 -6.71
C ASN A 2 -17.00 6.30 -6.16
N SER A 3 -17.96 6.60 -7.04
CA SER A 3 -19.29 7.05 -6.62
C SER A 3 -19.90 6.01 -5.67
N PRO A 4 -20.50 6.41 -4.55
CA PRO A 4 -21.12 5.48 -3.59
C PRO A 4 -22.18 4.57 -4.25
N ILE A 5 -22.79 5.04 -5.34
CA ILE A 5 -23.74 4.27 -6.16
C ILE A 5 -23.04 3.10 -6.86
N LEU A 6 -21.82 3.29 -7.36
CA LEU A 6 -21.04 2.22 -7.99
C LEU A 6 -20.60 1.16 -6.97
N ILE A 7 -20.25 1.59 -5.75
CA ILE A 7 -19.91 0.68 -4.65
C ILE A 7 -21.13 -0.17 -4.29
N LEU A 8 -22.29 0.47 -4.12
CA LEU A 8 -23.55 -0.21 -3.81
C LEU A 8 -23.96 -1.19 -4.91
N ALA A 9 -23.88 -0.78 -6.17
CA ALA A 9 -24.19 -1.63 -7.31
C ALA A 9 -23.27 -2.87 -7.36
N ASN A 10 -21.98 -2.68 -7.12
CA ASN A 10 -21.03 -3.80 -7.08
C ASN A 10 -21.35 -4.77 -5.94
N LEU A 11 -21.75 -4.25 -4.77
CA LEU A 11 -22.11 -5.08 -3.62
C LEU A 11 -23.37 -5.91 -3.87
N LEU A 12 -24.35 -5.33 -4.57
CA LEU A 12 -25.56 -6.04 -5.01
C LEU A 12 -25.24 -7.14 -6.05
N ILE A 13 -24.37 -6.85 -7.01
CA ILE A 13 -23.92 -7.84 -8.01
C ILE A 13 -23.20 -8.99 -7.30
N LEU A 14 -22.31 -8.69 -6.35
CA LEU A 14 -21.59 -9.69 -5.58
C LEU A 14 -22.56 -10.60 -4.81
N MET A 15 -23.53 -10.02 -4.10
CA MET A 15 -24.60 -10.77 -3.41
C MET A 15 -25.37 -11.68 -4.37
N MET A 16 -25.74 -11.18 -5.54
CA MET A 16 -26.48 -11.94 -6.53
C MET A 16 -25.68 -13.15 -7.03
N VAL A 17 -24.42 -12.95 -7.40
CA VAL A 17 -23.57 -13.98 -8.01
C VAL A 17 -23.13 -15.04 -7.00
N PHE A 18 -22.77 -14.64 -5.77
CA PHE A 18 -22.18 -15.56 -4.79
C PHE A 18 -23.19 -16.15 -3.80
N LEU A 19 -24.39 -15.58 -3.70
CA LEU A 19 -25.41 -16.09 -2.78
C LEU A 19 -26.69 -16.52 -3.51
N VAL A 20 -27.32 -15.59 -4.24
CA VAL A 20 -28.67 -15.81 -4.77
C VAL A 20 -28.67 -16.85 -5.91
N VAL A 21 -27.79 -16.70 -6.89
CA VAL A 21 -27.71 -17.61 -8.05
C VAL A 21 -27.36 -19.04 -7.60
N PRO A 22 -26.33 -19.29 -6.77
CA PRO A 22 -26.01 -20.63 -6.29
C PRO A 22 -27.15 -21.29 -5.50
N VAL A 23 -27.79 -20.56 -4.59
CA VAL A 23 -28.95 -21.08 -3.83
C VAL A 23 -30.08 -21.45 -4.79
N TRP A 24 -30.39 -20.58 -5.75
CA TRP A 24 -31.43 -20.84 -6.74
C TRP A 24 -31.13 -22.09 -7.57
N ILE A 25 -29.89 -22.27 -8.02
CA ILE A 25 -29.44 -23.47 -8.73
C ILE A 25 -29.64 -24.71 -7.87
N ILE A 26 -29.15 -24.70 -6.62
CA ILE A 26 -29.22 -25.85 -5.70
C ILE A 26 -30.69 -26.27 -5.45
N VAL A 27 -31.58 -25.30 -5.25
CA VAL A 27 -33.01 -25.58 -5.03
C VAL A 27 -33.64 -26.24 -6.27
N ARG A 28 -33.27 -25.77 -7.48
CA ARG A 28 -33.80 -26.28 -8.76
C ARG A 28 -33.26 -27.64 -9.18
N LEU A 29 -32.18 -28.14 -8.57
CA LEU A 29 -31.64 -29.47 -8.89
C LEU A 29 -32.67 -30.58 -8.59
N LYS A 30 -32.77 -31.58 -9.47
CA LYS A 30 -33.57 -32.79 -9.25
C LYS A 30 -32.78 -33.84 -8.45
N GLN A 31 -32.25 -33.43 -7.30
CA GLN A 31 -31.46 -34.27 -6.41
C GLN A 31 -32.19 -34.48 -5.08
N PRO A 32 -31.91 -35.57 -4.34
CA PRO A 32 -32.48 -35.77 -3.02
C PRO A 32 -32.04 -34.65 -2.05
N PRO A 33 -32.86 -34.33 -1.05
CA PRO A 33 -32.65 -33.17 -0.18
C PRO A 33 -31.30 -33.20 0.56
N TRP A 34 -30.84 -34.38 0.97
CA TRP A 34 -29.53 -34.57 1.61
C TRP A 34 -28.37 -34.18 0.70
N THR A 35 -28.44 -34.52 -0.58
CA THR A 35 -27.41 -34.14 -1.57
C THR A 35 -27.39 -32.63 -1.81
N LYS A 36 -28.56 -31.98 -1.84
CA LYS A 36 -28.65 -30.52 -1.94
C LYS A 36 -28.04 -29.82 -0.73
N LEU A 37 -28.31 -30.33 0.47
CA LEU A 37 -27.75 -29.82 1.71
C LEU A 37 -26.22 -29.93 1.70
N LEU A 38 -25.69 -31.11 1.37
CA LEU A 38 -24.25 -31.33 1.25
C LEU A 38 -23.60 -30.41 0.20
N LEU A 39 -24.25 -30.23 -0.95
CA LEU A 39 -23.74 -29.35 -2.01
C LEU A 39 -23.71 -27.89 -1.55
N GLY A 40 -24.78 -27.41 -0.93
CA GLY A 40 -24.84 -26.06 -0.37
C GLY A 40 -23.80 -25.84 0.72
N PHE A 41 -23.69 -26.77 1.66
CA PHE A 41 -22.69 -26.71 2.72
C PHE A 41 -21.27 -26.62 2.17
N ASN A 42 -20.90 -27.51 1.24
CA ASN A 42 -19.56 -27.49 0.65
C ASN A 42 -19.29 -26.20 -0.14
N TYR A 43 -20.27 -25.70 -0.90
CA TYR A 43 -20.12 -24.45 -1.64
C TYR A 43 -19.85 -23.26 -0.71
N PHE A 44 -20.66 -23.08 0.33
CA PHE A 44 -20.49 -21.97 1.26
C PHE A 44 -19.26 -22.13 2.15
N ALA A 45 -18.91 -23.36 2.56
CA ALA A 45 -17.66 -23.62 3.28
C ALA A 45 -16.44 -23.22 2.44
N LEU A 46 -16.43 -23.57 1.15
CA LEU A 46 -15.37 -23.18 0.24
C LEU A 46 -15.29 -21.65 0.09
N LEU A 47 -16.42 -20.96 -0.05
CA LEU A 47 -16.45 -19.50 -0.11
C LEU A 47 -15.87 -18.85 1.15
N ILE A 48 -16.20 -19.37 2.33
CA ILE A 48 -15.66 -18.87 3.60
C ILE A 48 -14.15 -19.05 3.65
N ILE A 49 -13.64 -20.23 3.28
CA ILE A 49 -12.19 -20.51 3.26
C ILE A 49 -11.49 -19.56 2.30
N LEU A 50 -12.01 -19.37 1.09
CA LEU A 50 -11.45 -18.44 0.10
C LEU A 50 -11.46 -17.01 0.63
N PHE A 51 -12.55 -16.58 1.25
CA PHE A 51 -12.66 -15.24 1.83
C PHE A 51 -11.62 -14.99 2.92
N VAL A 52 -11.43 -15.94 3.83
CA VAL A 52 -10.42 -15.85 4.90
C VAL A 52 -9.01 -15.79 4.30
N GLN A 53 -8.71 -16.63 3.32
CA GLN A 53 -7.39 -16.65 2.67
C GLN A 53 -7.08 -15.35 1.93
N ILE A 54 -8.03 -14.82 1.15
CA ILE A 54 -7.87 -13.54 0.45
C ILE A 54 -7.69 -12.40 1.45
N SER A 55 -8.44 -12.40 2.54
CA SER A 55 -8.33 -11.38 3.59
C SER A 55 -6.97 -11.45 4.29
N ALA A 56 -6.50 -12.64 4.62
CA ALA A 56 -5.18 -12.86 5.22
C ALA A 56 -4.06 -12.41 4.26
N MET A 57 -4.14 -12.75 2.98
CA MET A 57 -3.17 -12.34 1.97
C MET A 57 -3.18 -10.82 1.76
N GLY A 58 -4.37 -10.19 1.74
CA GLY A 58 -4.51 -8.73 1.68
C GLY A 58 -3.90 -8.04 2.90
N SER A 59 -4.14 -8.58 4.10
CA SER A 59 -3.56 -8.08 5.35
C SER A 59 -2.03 -8.19 5.34
N LEU A 60 -1.49 -9.34 4.93
CA LEU A 60 -0.05 -9.55 4.80
C LEU A 60 0.58 -8.61 3.77
N PHE A 61 -0.09 -8.40 2.64
CA PHE A 61 0.39 -7.48 1.61
C PHE A 61 0.41 -6.04 2.11
N HIS A 62 -0.63 -5.61 2.82
CA HIS A 62 -0.69 -4.28 3.42
C HIS A 62 0.39 -4.09 4.49
N ALA A 63 0.55 -5.07 5.39
CA ALA A 63 1.60 -5.07 6.40
C ALA A 63 3.00 -5.00 5.77
N ASN A 64 3.23 -5.73 4.67
CA ASN A 64 4.50 -5.69 3.95
C ASN A 64 4.75 -4.33 3.29
N GLN A 65 3.72 -3.71 2.68
CA GLN A 65 3.84 -2.35 2.15
C GLN A 65 4.19 -1.33 3.23
N VAL A 66 3.53 -1.42 4.39
CA VAL A 66 3.80 -0.54 5.54
C VAL A 66 5.22 -0.77 6.06
N ALA A 67 5.65 -2.02 6.22
CA ALA A 67 7.00 -2.37 6.65
C ALA A 67 8.05 -1.81 5.68
N LYS A 68 7.81 -1.92 4.36
CA LYS A 68 8.72 -1.37 3.34
C LYS A 68 8.87 0.15 3.49
N LYS A 69 7.75 0.88 3.65
CA LYS A 69 7.77 2.34 3.86
C LYS A 69 8.50 2.73 5.15
N ASN A 70 8.27 1.98 6.24
CA ASN A 70 8.95 2.21 7.51
C ASN A 70 10.45 1.94 7.41
N CYS A 71 10.87 0.89 6.70
CA CYS A 71 12.29 0.62 6.43
C CYS A 71 12.94 1.73 5.60
N GLU A 72 12.27 2.24 4.57
CA GLU A 72 12.75 3.36 3.75
C GLU A 72 12.92 4.63 4.61
N ALA A 73 11.93 4.95 5.46
CA ALA A 73 12.00 6.07 6.39
C ALA A 73 13.14 5.91 7.42
N LEU A 74 13.34 4.70 7.95
CA LEU A 74 14.41 4.41 8.89
C LEU A 74 15.80 4.55 8.26
N ILE A 75 16.00 4.05 7.02
CA ILE A 75 17.25 4.22 6.28
C ILE A 75 17.57 5.70 6.08
N ARG A 76 16.56 6.53 5.78
CA ARG A 76 16.71 7.98 5.65
C ARG A 76 17.06 8.64 6.98
N ALA A 77 16.34 8.32 8.04
CA ALA A 77 16.58 8.87 9.37
C ALA A 77 18.01 8.56 9.86
N LEU A 78 18.48 7.32 9.67
CA LEU A 78 19.85 6.93 10.03
C LEU A 78 20.94 7.64 9.23
N ARG A 79 20.63 8.16 8.03
CA ARG A 79 21.57 8.92 7.20
C ARG A 79 21.63 10.41 7.56
N ASN A 80 20.50 10.98 7.96
CA ASN A 80 20.33 12.43 8.07
C ASN A 80 20.23 12.93 9.52
N GLU A 81 20.01 12.05 10.49
CA GLU A 81 19.81 12.40 11.90
C GLU A 81 20.83 11.68 12.80
N PRO A 82 21.17 12.25 13.98
CA PRO A 82 22.07 11.60 14.92
C PRO A 82 21.47 10.30 15.47
N ALA A 83 22.32 9.27 15.58
CA ALA A 83 21.91 7.91 15.94
C ALA A 83 21.14 7.81 17.27
N GLU A 84 21.45 8.68 18.26
CA GLU A 84 20.75 8.72 19.55
C GLU A 84 19.27 9.12 19.42
N LYS A 85 18.96 10.07 18.53
CA LYS A 85 17.58 10.52 18.27
C LYS A 85 16.79 9.44 17.54
N VAL A 86 17.43 8.71 16.62
CA VAL A 86 16.80 7.59 15.92
C VAL A 86 16.57 6.41 16.87
N ALA A 87 17.53 6.11 17.76
CA ALA A 87 17.41 5.05 18.75
C ALA A 87 16.25 5.29 19.73
N ALA A 88 16.10 6.51 20.24
CA ALA A 88 15.00 6.86 21.16
C ALA A 88 13.61 6.67 20.51
N VAL A 89 13.46 7.04 19.23
CA VAL A 89 12.20 6.85 18.49
C VAL A 89 11.96 5.38 18.17
N LEU A 90 13.01 4.60 17.92
CA LEU A 90 12.90 3.15 17.69
C LEU A 90 12.52 2.41 18.98
N GLU A 91 13.04 2.83 20.13
CA GLU A 91 12.64 2.30 21.44
C GLU A 91 11.17 2.63 21.75
N GLU A 92 10.72 3.86 21.44
CA GLU A 92 9.30 4.23 21.54
C GLU A 92 8.42 3.36 20.61
N TYR A 93 8.89 3.10 19.38
CA TYR A 93 8.19 2.27 18.41
C TYR A 93 8.09 0.80 18.84
N LEU A 94 9.16 0.24 19.42
CA LEU A 94 9.19 -1.14 19.91
C LEU A 94 8.40 -1.34 21.21
N ALA A 95 8.20 -0.27 21.99
CA ALA A 95 7.44 -0.31 23.23
C ALA A 95 5.90 -0.28 23.03
N HIS A 96 5.42 0.01 21.82
CA HIS A 96 3.97 0.03 21.52
C HIS A 96 3.50 -1.34 21.01
N ASP A 97 2.50 -1.91 21.69
CA ASP A 97 1.87 -3.18 21.32
C ASP A 97 0.94 -3.02 20.09
N GLU A 98 0.65 -4.13 19.41
CA GLU A 98 0.06 -4.28 18.04
C GLU A 98 -1.13 -3.36 17.66
N GLY A 99 -1.79 -2.69 18.61
CA GLY A 99 -2.94 -1.81 18.39
C GLY A 99 -2.65 -0.33 18.11
N SER A 100 -1.42 0.15 18.29
CA SER A 100 -1.05 1.57 18.11
C SER A 100 0.17 1.73 17.19
N TYR A 101 0.03 1.28 15.94
CA TYR A 101 1.06 1.44 14.92
C TYR A 101 1.10 2.89 14.46
N PHE A 102 2.14 3.65 14.84
CA PHE A 102 2.46 4.94 14.21
C PHE A 102 3.49 4.72 13.10
N LEU A 103 3.44 5.50 12.01
CA LEU A 103 4.40 5.34 10.92
C LEU A 103 5.69 6.09 11.25
N LEU A 104 6.85 5.45 11.05
CA LEU A 104 8.15 6.13 11.22
C LEU A 104 8.27 7.36 10.30
N ALA A 105 7.61 7.32 9.14
CA ALA A 105 7.52 8.44 8.21
C ALA A 105 6.78 9.67 8.77
N GLU A 106 5.93 9.53 9.80
CA GLU A 106 5.24 10.67 10.43
C GLU A 106 6.15 11.42 11.41
N ARG A 107 7.13 10.73 12.01
CA ARG A 107 8.11 11.32 12.94
C ARG A 107 9.35 11.84 12.24
N PHE A 108 9.69 11.27 11.08
CA PHE A 108 10.73 11.76 10.18
C PHE A 108 10.10 12.13 8.82
N PRO A 109 9.30 13.22 8.77
CA PRO A 109 8.69 13.65 7.53
C PRO A 109 9.77 13.94 6.49
N GLU A 110 9.46 13.56 5.25
CA GLU A 110 10.29 13.86 4.10
C GLU A 110 10.48 15.38 4.04
N GLN A 111 11.69 15.87 4.28
CA GLN A 111 12.02 17.23 3.91
C GLN A 111 11.97 17.25 2.39
N GLU A 112 10.99 17.96 1.82
CA GLU A 112 11.05 18.36 0.42
C GLU A 112 12.42 19.02 0.23
N GLU A 113 13.33 18.33 -0.46
CA GLU A 113 14.52 18.98 -1.00
C GLU A 113 14.01 20.19 -1.79
N PRO A 114 14.49 21.41 -1.52
CA PRO A 114 14.08 22.55 -2.31
C PRO A 114 14.45 22.21 -3.75
N ALA A 115 13.44 22.20 -4.63
CA ALA A 115 13.64 22.00 -6.05
C ALA A 115 14.72 22.99 -6.50
N ILE A 116 15.91 22.46 -6.80
CA ILE A 116 16.96 23.25 -7.44
C ILE A 116 16.39 23.61 -8.81
N SER A 117 15.81 24.81 -8.90
CA SER A 117 15.40 25.42 -10.15
C SER A 117 16.66 25.51 -11.02
N PRO A 118 16.69 24.91 -12.22
CA PRO A 118 17.83 25.05 -13.11
C PRO A 118 17.79 26.45 -13.71
N GLU A 119 18.28 27.47 -12.99
CA GLU A 119 18.56 28.77 -13.59
C GLU A 119 19.80 28.64 -14.48
N ALA A 120 19.51 28.54 -15.78
CA ALA A 120 20.09 29.31 -16.87
C ALA A 120 21.64 29.38 -16.99
N GLY A 121 22.14 28.59 -17.95
CA GLY A 121 23.16 28.89 -18.98
C GLY A 121 24.33 29.85 -18.71
N PRO A 122 25.58 29.48 -19.09
CA PRO A 122 26.65 30.45 -19.24
C PRO A 122 26.71 30.98 -20.68
N GLU A 123 26.03 32.09 -20.95
CA GLU A 123 26.31 32.96 -22.10
C GLU A 123 26.21 34.40 -21.57
N THR A 124 27.24 35.25 -21.52
CA THR A 124 28.23 35.55 -22.55
C THR A 124 29.27 36.56 -22.02
N ALA A 125 30.41 36.61 -22.73
CA ALA A 125 31.20 37.80 -23.10
C ALA A 125 32.19 38.45 -22.11
N GLY A 126 33.47 38.39 -22.53
CA GLY A 126 34.26 39.61 -22.72
C GLY A 126 35.54 39.71 -21.89
N GLY A 127 36.70 39.52 -22.54
CA GLY A 127 38.00 39.85 -21.95
C GLY A 127 39.20 39.41 -22.80
N GLU A 128 39.44 40.13 -23.89
CA GLU A 128 40.68 40.32 -24.65
C GLU A 128 41.88 39.38 -24.39
N VAL A 129 42.28 38.64 -25.43
CA VAL A 129 43.67 38.15 -25.58
C VAL A 129 44.34 39.04 -26.63
N PRO A 130 45.40 39.81 -26.30
CA PRO A 130 46.19 40.49 -27.31
C PRO A 130 47.16 39.50 -27.96
N SER A 131 47.08 39.43 -29.29
CA SER A 131 48.09 38.91 -30.20
C SER A 131 49.21 39.94 -30.35
N ASP A 132 50.46 39.59 -30.04
CA ASP A 132 51.60 39.63 -30.98
C ASP A 132 52.99 39.75 -30.31
N ALA A 133 53.94 39.13 -31.01
CA ALA A 133 55.33 39.52 -31.21
C ALA A 133 56.42 39.11 -30.19
N ALA A 134 57.18 38.10 -30.64
CA ALA A 134 58.63 38.17 -30.89
C ALA A 134 59.60 38.43 -29.72
N LYS A 135 60.39 37.40 -29.40
CA LYS A 135 61.86 37.52 -29.33
C LYS A 135 62.55 36.18 -29.48
#